data_AF-A0A380FYQ7-F1
#
_entry.id   AF-A0A380FYQ7-F1
#
_cell.length_a   1.000
_cell.length_b   1.000
_cell.length_c   1.000
_cell.angle_alpha   90.00
_cell.angle_beta   90.00
_cell.angle_gamma   90.00
#
_symmetry.space_group_name_H-M   'P 1'
#
loop_
_entity.id
_entity.type
_entity.pdbx_description
1 polymer ?
#
loop_
_entity_poly.entity_id
_entity_poly.type
_entity_poly.pdbx_seq_one_letter_code
_entity_poly.pdbx_strand_id
1 'polypeptide(L)'
;MKKLPTILLASSLLLAACGNDNNGDNDQSKKDSQSQSSSSSSSKNNAALEKATKEYKKYTDKQLDKFLDGTEEFVTAIKNDNMEKAKELYPKVRMYYERSEPVAEAFGDLDPKIDARLADMKEEKKENEWSGYHKIEKSLYQDNKIDDTTKKDADQLLKDAKELDAKADTLDITPKLMLQGSVDLLNEVSTSKITGEEEIYSHTDLYDFKANIEGAQKIYELFKPELVKKDKKLSDDIQKNFDKVNSLLDKYKDGDGFKDYSAVTKEDRKALSDAVNSLGEPLSKMAVVTE
;
A
#
# COMPACT_ATOMS: atom_id res chain seq x y z
N MET A 1 -14.45 27.58 -6.94
CA MET A 1 -13.21 27.33 -7.72
C MET A 1 -13.62 26.72 -9.06
N LYS A 2 -13.01 27.16 -10.16
CA LYS A 2 -13.47 26.88 -11.54
C LYS A 2 -13.18 25.42 -11.92
N LYS A 3 -14.20 24.71 -12.42
CA LYS A 3 -14.11 23.33 -12.95
C LYS A 3 -13.44 23.34 -14.33
N LEU A 4 -12.47 22.46 -14.57
CA LEU A 4 -11.95 22.16 -15.91
C LEU A 4 -12.70 20.95 -16.52
N PRO A 5 -12.97 20.92 -17.84
CA PRO A 5 -13.57 19.77 -18.49
C PRO A 5 -12.51 18.80 -19.03
N THR A 6 -12.73 17.52 -18.80
CA THR A 6 -11.98 16.38 -19.34
C THR A 6 -12.24 16.23 -20.84
N ILE A 7 -11.20 16.26 -21.66
CA ILE A 7 -11.27 15.95 -23.10
C ILE A 7 -10.94 14.48 -23.29
N LEU A 8 -11.93 13.69 -23.74
CA LEU A 8 -11.75 12.33 -24.24
C LEU A 8 -11.19 12.39 -25.67
N LEU A 9 -10.00 11.83 -25.88
CA LEU A 9 -9.45 11.57 -27.21
C LEU A 9 -9.77 10.12 -27.61
N ALA A 10 -10.72 9.97 -28.53
CA ALA A 10 -11.01 8.70 -29.20
C ALA A 10 -9.99 8.50 -30.35
N SER A 11 -9.14 7.48 -30.24
CA SER A 11 -8.25 7.07 -31.33
C SER A 11 -8.96 6.05 -32.22
N SER A 12 -9.21 6.44 -33.47
CA SER A 12 -9.73 5.61 -34.54
C SER A 12 -8.68 4.61 -35.03
N LEU A 13 -9.00 3.32 -35.01
CA LEU A 13 -8.24 2.27 -35.71
C LEU A 13 -8.49 2.37 -37.22
N LEU A 14 -7.42 2.45 -38.01
CA LEU A 14 -7.42 2.17 -39.44
C LEU A 14 -6.76 0.82 -39.68
N LEU A 15 -7.56 -0.18 -40.09
CA LEU A 15 -7.09 -1.45 -40.63
C LEU A 15 -6.78 -1.26 -42.11
N ALA A 16 -5.52 -1.43 -42.51
CA ALA A 16 -5.12 -1.60 -43.90
C ALA A 16 -4.75 -3.06 -44.14
N ALA A 17 -5.53 -3.72 -44.99
CA ALA A 17 -5.30 -5.07 -45.48
C ALA A 17 -4.75 -5.01 -46.91
N CYS A 18 -3.63 -5.70 -47.15
CA CYS A 18 -3.11 -6.19 -48.43
C CYS A 18 -2.20 -7.37 -48.04
N GLY A 19 -2.15 -8.53 -48.66
CA GLY A 19 -2.67 -9.08 -49.90
C GLY A 19 -1.83 -10.35 -50.11
N ASN A 20 -2.47 -11.49 -50.34
CA ASN A 20 -1.85 -12.82 -50.36
C ASN A 20 -1.54 -13.19 -51.82
N ASP A 21 -0.27 -13.49 -52.14
CA ASP A 21 0.11 -14.15 -53.39
C ASP A 21 1.08 -15.30 -53.10
N ASN A 22 0.65 -16.50 -53.48
CA ASN A 22 1.42 -17.74 -53.47
C ASN A 22 1.97 -18.00 -54.88
N ASN A 23 3.29 -18.17 -55.02
CA ASN A 23 3.85 -19.24 -55.85
C ASN A 23 5.34 -19.46 -55.52
N GLY A 24 5.72 -20.72 -55.36
CA GLY A 24 7.00 -21.14 -54.78
C GLY A 24 8.15 -21.29 -55.77
N ASP A 25 9.34 -21.48 -55.19
CA ASP A 25 10.31 -22.47 -55.68
C ASP A 25 11.26 -22.88 -54.54
N ASN A 26 11.71 -24.14 -54.60
CA ASN A 26 12.58 -24.81 -53.64
C ASN A 26 14.05 -24.35 -53.79
N ASP A 27 14.71 -23.98 -52.69
CA ASP A 27 16.13 -24.30 -52.52
C ASP A 27 16.47 -24.56 -51.05
N GLN A 28 16.84 -25.81 -50.76
CA GLN A 28 17.46 -26.22 -49.50
C GLN A 28 18.97 -26.02 -49.61
N SER A 29 19.54 -25.11 -48.82
CA SER A 29 20.67 -25.42 -47.90
C SER A 29 21.43 -24.16 -47.43
N LYS A 30 21.18 -23.71 -46.20
CA LYS A 30 22.24 -23.51 -45.20
C LYS A 30 21.68 -23.26 -43.80
N LYS A 31 22.34 -23.92 -42.87
CA LYS A 31 22.03 -24.18 -41.47
C LYS A 31 22.31 -22.98 -40.56
N ASP A 32 21.43 -22.82 -39.56
CA ASP A 32 21.72 -22.51 -38.15
C ASP A 32 22.50 -21.24 -37.78
N SER A 33 21.79 -20.27 -37.19
CA SER A 33 21.76 -20.07 -35.72
C SER A 33 21.38 -18.63 -35.37
N GLN A 34 20.09 -18.34 -35.20
CA GLN A 34 19.64 -17.17 -34.42
C GLN A 34 18.12 -17.21 -34.18
N SER A 35 17.63 -18.18 -33.41
CA SER A 35 16.29 -18.08 -32.81
C SER A 35 16.15 -19.04 -31.64
N GLN A 36 16.75 -18.70 -30.48
CA GLN A 36 16.49 -19.46 -29.25
C GLN A 36 16.75 -18.69 -27.93
N SER A 37 16.86 -17.36 -27.96
CA SER A 37 17.13 -16.56 -26.75
C SER A 37 15.93 -15.79 -26.20
N SER A 38 14.82 -15.65 -26.94
CA SER A 38 13.69 -14.80 -26.53
C SER A 38 12.55 -15.53 -25.82
N SER A 39 12.39 -16.84 -26.00
CA SER A 39 11.31 -17.63 -25.33
C SER A 39 11.71 -18.18 -23.96
N SER A 40 13.00 -18.35 -23.69
CA SER A 40 13.52 -18.86 -22.41
C SER A 40 13.73 -17.77 -21.36
N SER A 41 13.92 -16.52 -21.78
CA SER A 41 14.01 -15.36 -20.87
C SER A 41 12.63 -14.89 -20.44
N SER A 42 11.66 -14.82 -21.36
CA SER A 42 10.27 -14.44 -21.04
C SER A 42 9.58 -15.43 -20.11
N SER A 43 9.76 -16.75 -20.33
CA SER A 43 9.23 -17.79 -19.44
C SER A 43 9.85 -17.79 -18.04
N LYS A 44 11.15 -17.48 -17.91
CA LYS A 44 11.83 -17.34 -16.61
C LYS A 44 11.42 -16.08 -15.86
N ASN A 45 11.21 -14.96 -16.56
CA ASN A 45 10.70 -13.73 -15.96
C ASN A 45 9.28 -13.92 -15.44
N ASN A 46 8.41 -14.58 -16.21
CA ASN A 46 7.04 -14.88 -15.77
C ASN A 46 7.04 -15.77 -14.50
N ALA A 47 7.89 -16.79 -14.44
CA ALA A 47 8.03 -17.62 -13.24
C ALA A 47 8.56 -16.84 -12.01
N ALA A 48 9.44 -15.84 -12.22
CA ALA A 48 9.94 -14.99 -11.15
C ALA A 48 8.84 -14.04 -10.62
N LEU A 49 8.06 -13.45 -11.50
CA LEU A 49 6.92 -12.59 -11.14
C LEU A 49 5.82 -13.38 -10.42
N GLU A 50 5.48 -14.58 -10.90
CA GLU A 50 4.55 -15.48 -10.20
C GLU A 50 5.03 -15.89 -8.80
N LYS A 51 6.35 -16.04 -8.63
CA LYS A 51 6.93 -16.30 -7.32
C LYS A 51 6.77 -15.07 -6.40
N ALA A 52 7.06 -13.88 -6.92
CA ALA A 52 6.93 -12.63 -6.18
C ALA A 52 5.47 -12.39 -5.71
N THR A 53 4.47 -12.63 -6.57
CA THR A 53 3.05 -12.48 -6.20
C THR A 53 2.63 -13.48 -5.13
N LYS A 54 3.07 -14.75 -5.22
CA LYS A 54 2.80 -15.77 -4.19
C LYS A 54 3.45 -15.44 -2.86
N GLU A 55 4.67 -14.91 -2.87
CA GLU A 55 5.36 -14.47 -1.65
C GLU A 55 4.71 -13.22 -1.06
N TYR A 56 4.21 -12.30 -1.89
CA TYR A 56 3.47 -11.14 -1.43
C TYR A 56 2.11 -11.52 -0.84
N LYS A 57 1.36 -12.43 -1.48
CA LYS A 57 0.10 -12.96 -0.90
C LYS A 57 0.34 -13.51 0.51
N LYS A 58 1.34 -14.38 0.68
CA LYS A 58 1.70 -14.90 2.02
C LYS A 58 2.07 -13.81 3.02
N TYR A 59 2.73 -12.75 2.56
CA TYR A 59 3.07 -11.61 3.40
C TYR A 59 1.81 -10.87 3.84
N THR A 60 0.92 -10.55 2.90
CA THR A 60 -0.33 -9.84 3.14
C THR A 60 -1.27 -10.66 4.02
N ASP A 61 -1.48 -11.94 3.73
CA ASP A 61 -2.30 -12.84 4.56
C ASP A 61 -1.80 -12.79 6.02
N LYS A 62 -0.49 -12.88 6.23
CA LYS A 62 0.10 -12.78 7.56
C LYS A 62 -0.07 -11.40 8.22
N GLN A 63 -0.11 -10.30 7.45
CA GLN A 63 -0.41 -8.99 8.03
C GLN A 63 -1.88 -8.93 8.45
N LEU A 64 -2.79 -9.44 7.63
CA LEU A 64 -4.23 -9.44 7.91
C LEU A 64 -4.61 -10.36 9.06
N ASP A 65 -3.98 -11.54 9.18
CA ASP A 65 -4.08 -12.42 10.35
C ASP A 65 -3.73 -11.66 11.63
N LYS A 66 -2.59 -10.96 11.62
CA LYS A 66 -2.12 -10.18 12.77
C LYS A 66 -2.97 -8.95 13.06
N PHE A 67 -3.50 -8.33 12.02
CA PHE A 67 -4.44 -7.23 12.14
C PHE A 67 -5.73 -7.71 12.81
N LEU A 68 -6.27 -8.87 12.41
CA LEU A 68 -7.44 -9.48 13.02
C LEU A 68 -7.18 -9.84 14.49
N ASP A 69 -6.10 -10.57 14.78
CA ASP A 69 -5.71 -10.94 16.15
C ASP A 69 -5.54 -9.69 17.04
N GLY A 70 -4.83 -8.68 16.53
CA GLY A 70 -4.63 -7.41 17.22
C GLY A 70 -5.94 -6.63 17.43
N THR A 71 -6.84 -6.66 16.45
CA THR A 71 -8.17 -6.04 16.56
C THR A 71 -9.00 -6.75 17.62
N GLU A 72 -8.93 -8.08 17.74
CA GLU A 72 -9.59 -8.82 18.82
C GLU A 72 -9.09 -8.41 20.21
N GLU A 73 -7.77 -8.23 20.37
CA GLU A 73 -7.17 -7.72 21.61
C GLU A 73 -7.61 -6.28 21.90
N PHE A 74 -7.59 -5.42 20.89
CA PHE A 74 -8.00 -4.00 21.00
C PHE A 74 -9.46 -3.87 21.42
N VAL A 75 -10.36 -4.61 20.77
CA VAL A 75 -11.79 -4.64 21.10
C VAL A 75 -12.02 -5.21 22.50
N THR A 76 -11.25 -6.23 22.90
CA THR A 76 -11.30 -6.76 24.28
C THR A 76 -10.89 -5.71 25.31
N ALA A 77 -9.86 -4.91 25.03
CA ALA A 77 -9.45 -3.81 25.91
C ALA A 77 -10.56 -2.76 26.06
N ILE A 78 -11.23 -2.38 24.96
CA ILE A 78 -12.37 -1.45 24.99
C ILE A 78 -13.53 -2.03 25.80
N LYS A 79 -13.89 -3.30 25.60
CA LYS A 79 -15.02 -3.92 26.32
C LYS A 79 -14.81 -4.01 27.82
N ASN A 80 -13.54 -4.14 28.24
CA ASN A 80 -13.11 -4.15 29.63
C ASN A 80 -12.83 -2.74 30.20
N ASP A 81 -13.18 -1.68 29.48
CA ASP A 81 -12.96 -0.28 29.86
C ASP A 81 -11.47 0.05 30.13
N ASN A 82 -10.55 -0.70 29.52
CA ASN A 82 -9.10 -0.54 29.68
C ASN A 82 -8.55 0.48 28.68
N MET A 83 -8.71 1.76 29.01
CA MET A 83 -8.25 2.90 28.21
C MET A 83 -6.75 2.85 27.87
N GLU A 84 -5.91 2.52 28.85
CA GLU A 84 -4.46 2.50 28.67
C GLU A 84 -4.06 1.42 27.66
N LYS A 85 -4.59 0.20 27.81
CA LYS A 85 -4.29 -0.88 26.87
C LYS A 85 -4.87 -0.61 25.48
N ALA A 86 -6.06 -0.01 25.39
CA ALA A 86 -6.65 0.37 24.11
C ALA A 86 -5.76 1.38 23.37
N LYS A 87 -5.27 2.43 24.06
CA LYS A 87 -4.35 3.42 23.48
C LYS A 87 -3.00 2.80 23.10
N GLU A 88 -2.47 1.88 23.90
CA GLU A 88 -1.22 1.16 23.59
C GLU A 88 -1.34 0.30 22.32
N LEU A 89 -2.47 -0.40 22.15
CA LEU A 89 -2.71 -1.29 21.02
C LEU A 89 -3.03 -0.53 19.73
N TYR A 90 -3.81 0.56 19.83
CA TYR A 90 -4.36 1.30 18.69
C TYR A 90 -3.35 1.49 17.53
N PRO A 91 -2.21 2.18 17.70
CA PRO A 91 -1.31 2.40 16.57
C PRO A 91 -0.56 1.13 16.16
N LYS A 92 -0.26 0.22 17.10
CA LYS A 92 0.49 -1.02 16.84
C LYS A 92 -0.31 -1.99 15.96
N VAL A 93 -1.61 -2.08 16.18
CA VAL A 93 -2.52 -2.94 15.40
C VAL A 93 -2.74 -2.34 14.01
N ARG A 94 -2.99 -1.02 13.92
CA ARG A 94 -3.12 -0.31 12.65
C ARG A 94 -1.94 -0.51 11.71
N MET A 95 -0.71 -0.56 12.23
CA MET A 95 0.47 -0.84 11.39
C MET A 95 0.36 -2.14 10.56
N TYR A 96 -0.43 -3.13 10.99
CA TYR A 96 -0.66 -4.33 10.19
C TYR A 96 -1.56 -4.05 8.99
N TYR A 97 -2.62 -3.26 9.18
CA TYR A 97 -3.51 -2.78 8.11
C TYR A 97 -2.73 -1.95 7.08
N GLU A 98 -2.02 -0.93 7.55
CA GLU A 98 -1.25 0.03 6.74
C GLU A 98 -0.15 -0.65 5.89
N ARG A 99 0.49 -1.72 6.40
CA ARG A 99 1.44 -2.53 5.61
C ARG A 99 0.80 -3.31 4.46
N SER A 100 -0.51 -3.55 4.56
CA SER A 100 -1.31 -4.33 3.62
C SER A 100 -2.29 -3.48 2.80
N GLU A 101 -2.30 -2.17 3.00
CA GLU A 101 -3.22 -1.20 2.38
C GLU A 101 -3.35 -1.33 0.85
N PRO A 102 -2.29 -1.61 0.04
CA PRO A 102 -2.44 -1.91 -1.39
C PRO A 102 -3.42 -3.02 -1.74
N VAL A 103 -3.65 -3.93 -0.80
CA VAL A 103 -4.60 -5.03 -0.90
C VAL A 103 -5.91 -4.70 -0.18
N ALA A 104 -5.85 -4.00 0.97
CA ALA A 104 -7.04 -3.61 1.72
C ALA A 104 -7.95 -2.66 0.90
N GLU A 105 -7.38 -1.66 0.23
CA GLU A 105 -8.10 -0.71 -0.63
C GLU A 105 -8.82 -1.40 -1.80
N ALA A 106 -8.32 -2.56 -2.26
CA ALA A 106 -8.97 -3.33 -3.32
C ALA A 106 -10.37 -3.84 -2.90
N PHE A 107 -10.68 -3.82 -1.60
CA PHE A 107 -11.98 -4.20 -1.04
C PHE A 107 -12.95 -3.02 -0.84
N GLY A 108 -12.74 -1.89 -1.55
CA GLY A 108 -13.76 -0.88 -1.86
C GLY A 108 -14.61 -0.41 -0.67
N ASP A 109 -15.78 -1.04 -0.47
CA ASP A 109 -16.72 -0.68 0.61
C ASP A 109 -16.22 -1.00 2.02
N LEU A 110 -15.19 -1.84 2.16
CA LEU A 110 -14.71 -2.29 3.46
C LEU A 110 -13.68 -1.35 4.06
N ASP A 111 -12.84 -0.73 3.21
CA ASP A 111 -11.81 0.20 3.65
C ASP A 111 -12.41 1.41 4.41
N PRO A 112 -13.45 2.11 3.90
CA PRO A 112 -14.06 3.21 4.66
C PRO A 112 -14.73 2.80 5.98
N LYS A 113 -15.13 1.53 6.13
CA LYS A 113 -15.70 1.04 7.40
C LYS A 113 -14.62 0.79 8.46
N ILE A 114 -13.40 0.55 8.02
CA ILE A 114 -12.26 0.28 8.89
C ILE A 114 -11.50 1.58 9.18
N ASP A 115 -11.25 2.40 8.15
CA ASP A 115 -10.21 3.44 8.19
C ASP A 115 -10.65 4.82 7.70
N ALA A 116 -11.94 5.06 7.42
CA ALA A 116 -12.33 6.42 6.99
C ALA A 116 -12.13 7.47 8.08
N ARG A 117 -11.53 8.59 7.71
CA ARG A 117 -11.43 9.77 8.57
C ARG A 117 -12.74 10.54 8.51
N LEU A 118 -13.03 11.28 9.59
CA LEU A 118 -14.23 12.12 9.63
C LEU A 118 -14.26 13.18 8.52
N ALA A 119 -13.10 13.65 8.07
CA ALA A 119 -12.99 14.62 6.98
C ALA A 119 -13.52 14.03 5.66
N ASP A 120 -13.15 12.80 5.32
CA ASP A 120 -13.58 12.13 4.09
C ASP A 120 -15.08 11.85 4.13
N MET A 121 -15.58 11.37 5.28
CA MET A 121 -17.03 11.15 5.46
C MET A 121 -17.84 12.45 5.31
N LYS A 122 -17.30 13.59 5.71
CA LYS A 122 -17.93 14.92 5.51
C LYS A 122 -17.91 15.35 4.05
N GLU A 123 -16.80 15.13 3.35
CA GLU A 123 -16.70 15.44 1.93
C GLU A 123 -17.71 14.62 1.11
N GLU A 124 -17.91 13.36 1.49
CA GLU A 124 -18.87 12.45 0.87
C GLU A 124 -20.32 12.62 1.36
N LYS A 125 -20.56 13.42 2.41
CA LYS A 125 -21.87 13.59 3.07
C LYS A 125 -22.43 12.29 3.65
N LYS A 126 -21.55 11.48 4.24
CA LYS A 126 -21.83 10.17 4.84
C LYS A 126 -21.48 10.13 6.33
N GLU A 127 -21.46 11.26 7.03
CA GLU A 127 -21.05 11.32 8.45
C GLU A 127 -21.87 10.39 9.36
N ASN A 128 -23.11 10.09 8.97
CA ASN A 128 -23.99 9.13 9.65
C ASN A 128 -23.55 7.65 9.52
N GLU A 129 -22.67 7.35 8.58
CA GLU A 129 -22.08 6.03 8.32
C GLU A 129 -20.69 5.89 8.95
N TRP A 130 -20.15 6.95 9.55
CA TRP A 130 -18.79 6.94 10.12
C TRP A 130 -18.65 5.88 11.23
N SER A 131 -17.62 5.05 11.08
CA SER A 131 -17.28 3.90 11.93
C SER A 131 -15.76 3.68 11.91
N GLY A 132 -15.28 2.51 12.35
CA GLY A 132 -13.87 2.14 12.23
C GLY A 132 -12.92 2.76 13.27
N TYR A 133 -11.63 2.65 12.99
CA TYR A 133 -10.53 3.06 13.87
C TYR A 133 -10.61 4.52 14.25
N HIS A 134 -10.73 5.46 13.30
CA HIS A 134 -10.70 6.90 13.61
C HIS A 134 -11.90 7.40 14.45
N LYS A 135 -13.04 6.71 14.39
CA LYS A 135 -14.17 7.02 15.29
C LYS A 135 -13.88 6.59 16.72
N ILE A 136 -13.23 5.44 16.88
CA ILE A 136 -12.79 4.93 18.17
C ILE A 136 -11.61 5.78 18.68
N GLU A 137 -10.68 6.17 17.81
CA GLU A 137 -9.58 7.11 18.08
C GLU A 137 -10.11 8.39 18.73
N LYS A 138 -11.11 9.04 18.11
CA LYS A 138 -11.76 10.22 18.69
C LYS A 138 -12.31 9.95 20.10
N SER A 139 -12.93 8.79 20.30
CA SER A 139 -13.47 8.40 21.62
C SER A 139 -12.37 8.28 22.67
N LEU A 140 -11.26 7.63 22.32
CA LEU A 140 -10.13 7.37 23.23
C LEU A 140 -9.29 8.63 23.51
N TYR A 141 -8.94 9.39 22.47
CA TYR A 141 -7.95 10.45 22.56
C TYR A 141 -8.55 11.85 22.75
N GLN A 142 -9.66 12.15 22.08
CA GLN A 142 -10.31 13.46 22.22
C GLN A 142 -11.36 13.48 23.33
N ASP A 143 -12.29 12.53 23.30
CA ASP A 143 -13.39 12.49 24.26
C ASP A 143 -12.99 11.81 25.58
N ASN A 144 -11.83 11.13 25.58
CA ASN A 144 -11.23 10.41 26.70
C ASN A 144 -12.23 9.53 27.47
N LYS A 145 -13.01 8.76 26.72
CA LYS A 145 -14.06 7.89 27.27
C LYS A 145 -14.20 6.58 26.51
N ILE A 146 -14.70 5.58 27.22
CA ILE A 146 -15.24 4.35 26.65
C ILE A 146 -16.69 4.27 27.14
N ASP A 147 -17.65 4.38 26.22
CA ASP A 147 -19.07 4.24 26.52
C ASP A 147 -19.72 3.15 25.64
N ASP A 148 -21.03 2.93 25.78
CA ASP A 148 -21.76 1.92 25.01
C ASP A 148 -21.66 2.15 23.49
N THR A 149 -21.48 3.41 23.04
CA THR A 149 -21.28 3.72 21.63
C THR A 149 -19.89 3.25 21.20
N THR A 150 -18.85 3.58 21.96
CA THR A 150 -17.48 3.10 21.69
C THR A 150 -17.42 1.57 21.64
N LYS A 151 -18.08 0.88 22.58
CA LYS A 151 -18.13 -0.59 22.61
C LYS A 151 -18.85 -1.17 21.38
N LYS A 152 -19.94 -0.53 20.94
CA LYS A 152 -20.65 -0.91 19.71
C LYS A 152 -19.81 -0.68 18.46
N ASP A 153 -19.11 0.44 18.37
CA ASP A 153 -18.20 0.74 17.25
C ASP A 153 -17.04 -0.27 17.22
N ALA A 154 -16.50 -0.66 18.38
CA ALA A 154 -15.48 -1.71 18.50
C ALA A 154 -15.99 -3.10 18.06
N ASP A 155 -17.19 -3.49 18.45
CA ASP A 155 -17.81 -4.75 17.97
C ASP A 155 -18.06 -4.72 16.45
N GLN A 156 -18.34 -3.55 15.87
CA GLN A 156 -18.51 -3.39 14.42
C GLN A 156 -17.15 -3.50 13.70
N LEU A 157 -16.13 -2.79 14.18
CA LEU A 157 -14.77 -2.87 13.65
C LEU A 157 -14.26 -4.32 13.59
N LEU A 158 -14.51 -5.13 14.63
CA LEU A 158 -14.10 -6.54 14.61
C LEU A 158 -14.81 -7.35 13.53
N LYS A 159 -16.07 -7.06 13.22
CA LYS A 159 -16.78 -7.72 12.12
C LYS A 159 -16.18 -7.35 10.78
N ASP A 160 -15.87 -6.07 10.59
CA ASP A 160 -15.28 -5.57 9.34
C ASP A 160 -13.86 -6.14 9.15
N ALA A 161 -13.06 -6.25 10.22
CA ALA A 161 -11.76 -6.92 10.18
C ALA A 161 -11.86 -8.42 9.82
N LYS A 162 -12.87 -9.13 10.35
CA LYS A 162 -13.15 -10.53 9.98
C LYS A 162 -13.60 -10.67 8.53
N GLU A 163 -14.38 -9.72 8.05
CA GLU A 163 -14.80 -9.69 6.64
C GLU A 163 -13.61 -9.43 5.71
N LEU A 164 -12.67 -8.56 6.12
CA LEU A 164 -11.46 -8.25 5.36
C LEU A 164 -10.59 -9.49 5.23
N ASP A 165 -10.30 -10.13 6.36
CA ASP A 165 -9.53 -11.36 6.44
C ASP A 165 -10.12 -12.46 5.54
N ALA A 166 -11.44 -12.70 5.65
CA ALA A 166 -12.12 -13.70 4.84
C ALA A 166 -12.11 -13.39 3.33
N LYS A 167 -12.12 -12.09 2.94
CA LYS A 167 -12.10 -11.67 1.54
C LYS A 167 -10.68 -11.63 0.95
N ALA A 168 -9.66 -11.43 1.78
CA ALA A 168 -8.25 -11.36 1.36
C ALA A 168 -7.83 -12.55 0.49
N ASP A 169 -8.33 -13.74 0.83
CA ASP A 169 -8.07 -14.97 0.10
C ASP A 169 -8.61 -15.01 -1.34
N THR A 170 -9.58 -14.15 -1.64
CA THR A 170 -10.21 -14.08 -2.96
C THR A 170 -9.52 -13.09 -3.90
N LEU A 171 -8.61 -12.25 -3.40
CA LEU A 171 -7.96 -11.23 -4.22
C LEU A 171 -6.89 -11.83 -5.12
N ASP A 172 -6.99 -11.52 -6.41
CA ASP A 172 -5.95 -11.85 -7.38
C ASP A 172 -4.80 -10.82 -7.31
N ILE A 173 -3.72 -11.22 -6.62
CA ILE A 173 -2.52 -10.39 -6.52
C ILE A 173 -1.70 -10.53 -7.80
N THR A 174 -1.71 -9.46 -8.60
CA THR A 174 -0.91 -9.35 -9.83
C THR A 174 0.34 -8.50 -9.61
N PRO A 175 1.40 -8.66 -10.44
CA PRO A 175 2.57 -7.79 -10.37
C PRO A 175 2.20 -6.31 -10.54
N LYS A 176 1.23 -6.02 -11.41
CA LYS A 176 0.71 -4.67 -11.65
C LYS A 176 0.08 -4.08 -10.39
N LEU A 177 -0.75 -4.84 -9.68
CA LEU A 177 -1.37 -4.40 -8.42
C LEU A 177 -0.29 -4.04 -7.39
N MET A 178 0.72 -4.90 -7.21
CA MET A 178 1.81 -4.65 -6.28
C MET A 178 2.57 -3.35 -6.62
N LEU A 179 2.95 -3.19 -7.88
CA LEU A 179 3.72 -2.02 -8.32
C LEU A 179 2.92 -0.73 -8.18
N GLN A 180 1.65 -0.73 -8.62
CA GLN A 180 0.76 0.43 -8.50
C GLN A 180 0.56 0.80 -7.03
N GLY A 181 0.22 -0.18 -6.18
CA GLY A 181 0.03 0.04 -4.76
C GLY A 181 1.29 0.56 -4.06
N SER A 182 2.49 0.11 -4.45
CA SER A 182 3.73 0.67 -3.90
C SER A 182 3.92 2.16 -4.22
N VAL A 183 3.44 2.62 -5.37
CA VAL A 183 3.51 4.03 -5.79
C VAL A 183 2.41 4.84 -5.10
N ASP A 184 1.21 4.30 -5.01
CA ASP A 184 0.07 4.97 -4.37
C ASP A 184 0.33 5.22 -2.89
N LEU A 185 0.82 4.23 -2.15
CA LEU A 185 1.25 4.39 -0.75
C LEU A 185 2.25 5.54 -0.56
N LEU A 186 3.24 5.64 -1.44
CA LEU A 186 4.27 6.66 -1.31
C LEU A 186 3.76 8.06 -1.69
N ASN A 187 2.87 8.15 -2.66
CA ASN A 187 2.22 9.39 -3.01
C ASN A 187 1.31 9.86 -1.87
N GLU A 188 0.58 8.95 -1.25
CA GLU A 188 -0.26 9.25 -0.10
C GLU A 188 0.59 9.75 1.07
N VAL A 189 1.64 9.00 1.44
CA VAL A 189 2.60 9.42 2.47
C VAL A 189 3.15 10.82 2.17
N SER A 190 3.52 11.13 0.93
CA SER A 190 4.18 12.40 0.60
C SER A 190 3.24 13.60 0.45
N THR A 191 1.94 13.39 0.20
CA THR A 191 0.98 14.46 -0.15
C THR A 191 -0.10 14.69 0.89
N SER A 192 -0.66 13.64 1.49
CA SER A 192 -1.70 13.70 2.51
C SER A 192 -1.11 13.42 3.89
N LYS A 193 -0.74 12.16 4.15
CA LYS A 193 -0.39 11.66 5.49
C LYS A 193 0.73 12.50 6.15
N ILE A 194 1.73 13.02 5.41
CA ILE A 194 2.77 13.94 5.94
C ILE A 194 2.25 15.22 6.62
N THR A 195 1.00 15.61 6.42
CA THR A 195 0.42 16.78 7.10
C THR A 195 0.03 16.46 8.54
N GLY A 196 -0.12 15.17 8.89
CA GLY A 196 -0.68 14.69 10.15
C GLY A 196 -2.22 14.65 10.12
N GLU A 197 -2.81 14.44 8.95
CA GLU A 197 -4.25 14.42 8.75
C GLU A 197 -4.90 13.05 9.03
N GLU A 198 -4.09 12.00 9.18
CA GLU A 198 -4.57 10.65 9.42
C GLU A 198 -5.03 10.50 10.87
N GLU A 199 -4.13 10.81 11.80
CA GLU A 199 -4.29 10.59 13.23
C GLU A 199 -4.51 11.93 13.96
N ILE A 200 -5.59 12.63 13.60
CA ILE A 200 -5.84 14.00 14.09
C ILE A 200 -6.13 14.08 15.59
N TYR A 201 -6.46 12.97 16.26
CA TYR A 201 -6.73 12.93 17.69
C TYR A 201 -5.59 12.28 18.48
N SER A 202 -4.97 11.23 17.95
CA SER A 202 -3.94 10.43 18.62
C SER A 202 -2.51 10.88 18.32
N HIS A 203 -2.31 11.53 17.17
CA HIS A 203 -1.01 11.94 16.62
C HIS A 203 -0.02 10.77 16.47
N THR A 204 -0.51 9.59 16.13
CA THR A 204 0.32 8.39 15.89
C THR A 204 0.74 8.20 14.44
N ASP A 205 0.66 9.22 13.59
CA ASP A 205 0.89 9.13 12.14
C ASP A 205 2.25 8.50 11.75
N LEU A 206 3.27 8.59 12.61
CA LEU A 206 4.57 7.95 12.36
C LEU A 206 4.51 6.41 12.31
N TYR A 207 3.54 5.80 13.00
CA TYR A 207 3.30 4.36 12.92
C TYR A 207 2.78 4.00 11.53
N ASP A 208 1.80 4.75 11.03
CA ASP A 208 1.19 4.54 9.72
C ASP A 208 2.21 4.79 8.62
N PHE A 209 2.97 5.90 8.69
CA PHE A 209 4.04 6.18 7.72
C PHE A 209 5.05 5.04 7.67
N LYS A 210 5.51 4.58 8.84
CA LYS A 210 6.47 3.48 8.90
C LYS A 210 5.90 2.22 8.27
N ALA A 211 4.63 1.92 8.53
CA ALA A 211 3.94 0.76 7.99
C ALA A 211 3.75 0.85 6.46
N ASN A 212 3.35 2.00 5.90
CA ASN A 212 3.24 2.18 4.45
C ASN A 212 4.60 2.05 3.77
N ILE A 213 5.66 2.65 4.35
CA ILE A 213 7.04 2.50 3.85
C ILE A 213 7.48 1.03 3.88
N GLU A 214 7.16 0.28 4.94
CA GLU A 214 7.46 -1.15 5.04
C GLU A 214 6.69 -1.99 4.00
N GLY A 215 5.42 -1.68 3.76
CA GLY A 215 4.60 -2.32 2.71
C GLY A 215 5.18 -2.10 1.32
N ALA A 216 5.47 -0.85 0.97
CA ALA A 216 6.08 -0.50 -0.32
C ALA A 216 7.50 -1.10 -0.48
N GLN A 217 8.31 -1.06 0.57
CA GLN A 217 9.65 -1.65 0.57
C GLN A 217 9.59 -3.17 0.41
N LYS A 218 8.60 -3.84 1.00
CA LYS A 218 8.44 -5.29 0.85
C LYS A 218 8.21 -5.68 -0.62
N ILE A 219 7.43 -4.89 -1.35
CA ILE A 219 7.22 -5.09 -2.80
C ILE A 219 8.56 -4.95 -3.53
N TYR A 220 9.33 -3.88 -3.28
CA TYR A 220 10.66 -3.73 -3.87
C TYR A 220 11.57 -4.93 -3.57
N GLU A 221 11.61 -5.43 -2.33
CA GLU A 221 12.43 -6.57 -1.94
C GLU A 221 12.10 -7.84 -2.74
N LEU A 222 10.83 -8.08 -3.04
CA LEU A 222 10.39 -9.23 -3.83
C LEU A 222 10.80 -9.12 -5.30
N PHE A 223 10.82 -7.90 -5.85
CA PHE A 223 11.25 -7.63 -7.23
C PHE A 223 12.78 -7.47 -7.37
N LYS A 224 13.49 -7.17 -6.27
CA LYS A 224 14.92 -6.88 -6.25
C LYS A 224 15.79 -7.92 -6.95
N PRO A 225 15.61 -9.25 -6.78
CA PRO A 225 16.45 -10.23 -7.46
C PRO A 225 16.38 -10.16 -8.98
N GLU A 226 15.22 -9.79 -9.54
CA GLU A 226 15.06 -9.62 -10.98
C GLU A 226 15.54 -8.25 -11.44
N LEU A 227 15.22 -7.21 -10.67
CA LEU A 227 15.69 -5.86 -10.94
C LEU A 227 17.21 -5.77 -10.98
N VAL A 228 17.94 -6.43 -10.08
CA VAL A 228 19.42 -6.42 -10.08
C VAL A 228 20.01 -7.03 -11.36
N LYS A 229 19.36 -8.04 -11.96
CA LYS A 229 19.83 -8.65 -13.22
C LYS A 229 19.61 -7.72 -14.41
N LYS A 230 18.52 -6.96 -14.40
CA LYS A 230 18.10 -6.09 -15.50
C LYS A 230 18.71 -4.69 -15.40
N ASP A 231 18.70 -4.09 -14.21
CA ASP A 231 19.23 -2.75 -13.91
C ASP A 231 19.69 -2.66 -12.44
N LYS A 232 20.94 -3.04 -12.19
CA LYS A 232 21.54 -2.95 -10.85
C LYS A 232 21.57 -1.51 -10.33
N LYS A 233 21.82 -0.53 -11.19
CA LYS A 233 21.92 0.87 -10.75
C LYS A 233 20.58 1.35 -10.22
N LEU A 234 19.49 1.06 -10.93
CA LEU A 234 18.14 1.37 -10.47
C LEU A 234 17.82 0.68 -9.14
N SER A 235 18.20 -0.59 -9.00
CA SER A 235 18.02 -1.32 -7.73
C SER A 235 18.77 -0.66 -6.56
N ASP A 236 20.02 -0.25 -6.78
CA ASP A 236 20.83 0.44 -5.76
C ASP A 236 20.25 1.82 -5.41
N ASP A 237 19.73 2.56 -6.40
CA ASP A 237 19.09 3.87 -6.21
C ASP A 237 17.81 3.74 -5.38
N ILE A 238 16.96 2.74 -5.64
CA ILE A 238 15.74 2.47 -4.85
C ILE A 238 16.10 2.10 -3.40
N GLN A 239 17.06 1.18 -3.20
CA GLN A 239 17.49 0.79 -1.85
C GLN A 239 17.97 2.00 -1.06
N LYS A 240 18.83 2.83 -1.66
CA LYS A 240 19.37 4.03 -1.01
C LYS A 240 18.27 5.01 -0.60
N ASN A 241 17.23 5.15 -1.42
CA ASN A 241 16.11 6.04 -1.09
C ASN A 241 15.25 5.48 0.05
N PHE A 242 14.99 4.17 0.09
CA PHE A 242 14.32 3.54 1.24
C PHE A 242 15.16 3.66 2.52
N ASP A 243 16.47 3.44 2.44
CA ASP A 243 17.38 3.60 3.57
C ASP A 243 17.36 5.04 4.11
N LYS A 244 17.29 6.04 3.22
CA LYS A 244 17.17 7.45 3.60
C LYS A 244 15.85 7.74 4.31
N VAL A 245 14.72 7.26 3.79
CA VAL A 245 13.40 7.45 4.43
C VAL A 245 13.37 6.79 5.80
N ASN A 246 13.79 5.52 5.90
CA ASN A 246 13.85 4.80 7.17
C ASN A 246 14.77 5.51 8.18
N SER A 247 15.93 6.02 7.76
CA SER A 247 16.83 6.76 8.63
C SER A 247 16.23 8.07 9.16
N LEU A 248 15.33 8.71 8.40
CA LEU A 248 14.62 9.90 8.86
C LEU A 248 13.53 9.54 9.88
N LEU A 249 12.76 8.48 9.63
CA LEU A 249 11.75 7.97 10.57
C LEU A 249 12.37 7.46 11.88
N ASP A 250 13.54 6.81 11.80
CA ASP A 250 14.25 6.27 12.96
C ASP A 250 14.65 7.32 14.00
N LYS A 251 14.77 8.60 13.62
CA LYS A 251 15.00 9.72 14.56
C LYS A 251 13.86 9.92 15.56
N TYR A 252 12.67 9.43 15.22
CA TYR A 252 11.45 9.57 16.00
C TYR A 252 11.03 8.30 16.72
N LYS A 253 11.83 7.22 16.65
CA LYS A 253 11.60 6.03 17.48
C LYS A 253 11.68 6.40 18.96
N ASP A 254 10.82 5.77 19.74
CA ASP A 254 10.82 5.84 21.20
C ASP A 254 10.47 4.45 21.76
N GLY A 255 11.49 3.75 22.27
CA GLY A 255 11.34 2.35 22.68
C GLY A 255 10.93 1.42 21.52
N ASP A 256 9.81 0.73 21.71
CA ASP A 256 9.16 -0.14 20.69
C ASP A 256 8.18 0.63 19.78
N GLY A 257 8.09 1.95 19.94
CA GLY A 257 7.13 2.82 19.27
C GLY A 257 7.74 4.06 18.63
N PHE A 258 6.89 5.07 18.43
CA PHE A 258 7.24 6.38 17.88
C PHE A 258 6.75 7.51 18.77
N LYS A 259 7.43 8.65 18.67
CA LYS A 259 6.99 9.92 19.27
C LYS A 259 5.67 10.39 18.66
N ASP A 260 4.99 11.26 19.40
CA ASP A 260 3.84 12.03 18.92
C ASP A 260 4.21 12.86 17.67
N TYR A 261 3.31 12.91 16.69
CA TYR A 261 3.54 13.60 15.42
C TYR A 261 3.80 15.11 15.55
N SER A 262 3.36 15.74 16.65
CA SER A 262 3.69 17.13 16.98
C SER A 262 5.20 17.35 17.19
N ALA A 263 5.98 16.29 17.47
CA ALA A 263 7.43 16.37 17.56
C ALA A 263 8.11 16.48 16.19
N VAL A 264 7.42 16.17 15.09
CA VAL A 264 7.97 16.24 13.73
C VAL A 264 7.93 17.68 13.24
N THR A 265 9.11 18.32 13.21
CA THR A 265 9.28 19.71 12.80
C THR A 265 8.87 19.93 11.34
N LYS A 266 8.56 21.18 10.97
CA LYS A 266 8.23 21.52 9.58
C LYS A 266 9.37 21.17 8.62
N GLU A 267 10.61 21.39 9.06
CA GLU A 267 11.83 21.07 8.32
C GLU A 267 11.95 19.56 8.10
N ASP A 268 11.69 18.75 9.13
CA ASP A 268 11.74 17.30 9.03
C ASP A 268 10.57 16.72 8.22
N ARG A 269 9.37 17.29 8.32
CA ARG A 269 8.23 16.94 7.43
C ARG A 269 8.60 17.16 5.97
N LYS A 270 9.25 18.29 5.65
CA LYS A 270 9.76 18.55 4.31
C LYS A 270 10.84 17.53 3.91
N ALA A 271 11.79 17.23 4.80
CA ALA A 271 12.86 16.27 4.51
C ALA A 271 12.31 14.86 4.25
N LEU A 272 11.30 14.43 5.01
CA LEU A 272 10.57 13.18 4.82
C LEU A 272 9.82 13.19 3.48
N SER A 273 9.00 14.21 3.20
CA SER A 273 8.28 14.34 1.92
C SER A 273 9.25 14.33 0.73
N ASP A 274 10.35 15.08 0.77
CA ASP A 274 11.36 15.08 -0.30
C ASP A 274 12.02 13.70 -0.48
N ALA A 275 12.26 12.97 0.62
CA ALA A 275 12.83 11.64 0.58
C ALA A 275 11.85 10.60 0.01
N VAL A 276 10.57 10.67 0.40
CA VAL A 276 9.51 9.79 -0.12
C VAL A 276 9.24 10.09 -1.61
N ASN A 277 9.15 11.36 -2.00
CA ASN A 277 9.00 11.76 -3.41
C ASN A 277 10.16 11.26 -4.28
N SER A 278 11.36 11.13 -3.71
CA SER A 278 12.52 10.58 -4.43
C SER A 278 12.40 9.09 -4.75
N LEU A 279 11.45 8.36 -4.13
CA LEU A 279 11.16 6.95 -4.46
C LEU A 279 10.22 6.79 -5.67
N GLY A 280 9.38 7.78 -5.97
CA GLY A 280 8.31 7.67 -6.97
C GLY A 280 8.81 7.33 -8.38
N GLU A 281 9.74 8.13 -8.93
CA GLU A 281 10.31 7.88 -10.27
C GLU A 281 11.07 6.53 -10.35
N PRO A 282 11.98 6.20 -9.41
CA PRO A 282 12.63 4.90 -9.41
C PRO A 282 11.67 3.69 -9.36
N LEU A 283 10.61 3.76 -8.55
CA LEU A 283 9.62 2.67 -8.47
C LEU A 283 8.75 2.57 -9.73
N SER A 284 8.42 3.70 -10.35
CA SER A 284 7.75 3.69 -11.65
C SER A 284 8.63 3.04 -12.73
N LYS A 285 9.95 3.27 -12.70
CA LYS A 285 10.89 2.59 -13.61
C LYS A 285 11.03 1.10 -13.29
N MET A 286 10.95 0.70 -12.02
CA MET A 286 10.94 -0.71 -11.63
C MET A 286 9.80 -1.45 -12.33
N ALA A 287 8.61 -0.84 -12.42
CA ALA A 287 7.48 -1.44 -13.12
C ALA A 287 7.80 -1.75 -14.59
N VAL A 288 8.34 -0.75 -15.32
CA VAL A 288 8.69 -0.89 -16.74
C VAL A 288 9.81 -1.89 -16.98
N VAL A 289 10.83 -1.91 -16.11
CA VAL A 289 11.98 -2.80 -16.27
C VAL A 289 11.60 -4.24 -15.95
N THR A 290 10.66 -4.48 -15.05
CA THR A 290 10.36 -5.83 -14.56
C THR A 290 9.30 -6.56 -15.39
N GLU A 291 8.48 -5.84 -16.16
CA GLU A 291 7.71 -6.37 -17.31
C GLU A 291 8.61 -7.05 -18.37
#